data_AF-A0A816FHB4-F1
#
_entry.id   AF-A0A816FHB4-F1
#
_cell.length_a   1.000
_cell.length_b   1.000
_cell.length_c   1.000
_cell.angle_alpha   90.00
_cell.angle_beta   90.00
_cell.angle_gamma   90.00
#
_symmetry.space_group_name_H-M   'P 1'
#
loop_
_entity.id
_entity.type
_entity.pdbx_description
1 polymer ?
#
loop_
_entity_poly.entity_id
_entity_poly.type
_entity_poly.pdbx_seq_one_letter_code
_entity_poly.pdbx_strand_id
1 'polypeptide(L)'
;MNILDLADKTCLMSACNKQQKNVIQLLLETGSANPNNLDIIQLLVNDGAQNTKDIDGRSPLMKAAIDDWSSIVEYLISQTNICSTSECIEALELLGVARCTRDLQTEAFHYLFRAMKMRFEDQSAPPIHKMVLAPVEAYANHVECQTIDELERLGHNLDALRMETLVVVERLLGTKSAVLYDGLHKIGHFYLIEVKYDRC
;
A
#
# COMPACT_ATOMS: atom_id res chain seq x y z
N MET A 1 -8.66 -1.43 33.68
CA MET A 1 -8.65 -0.18 32.87
C MET A 1 -7.52 0.67 33.43
N ASN A 2 -6.40 0.76 32.72
CA ASN A 2 -5.16 1.32 33.26
C ASN A 2 -5.16 2.84 33.06
N ILE A 3 -5.04 3.62 34.13
CA ILE A 3 -5.17 5.09 34.13
C ILE A 3 -4.09 5.76 33.26
N LEU A 4 -2.95 5.08 33.04
CA LEU A 4 -1.87 5.50 32.15
C LEU A 4 -2.30 5.52 30.66
N ASP A 5 -3.12 4.55 30.24
CA ASP A 5 -3.60 4.44 28.85
C ASP A 5 -4.59 5.57 28.50
N LEU A 6 -5.37 6.03 29.49
CA LEU A 6 -6.30 7.15 29.30
C LEU A 6 -5.56 8.49 29.23
N ALA A 7 -4.47 8.65 29.97
CA ALA A 7 -3.66 9.85 29.98
C ALA A 7 -2.86 10.01 28.67
N ASP A 8 -2.28 8.93 28.14
CA ASP A 8 -1.60 8.95 26.83
C ASP A 8 -2.58 9.24 25.69
N LYS A 9 -3.78 8.64 25.73
CA LYS A 9 -4.88 8.95 24.79
C LYS A 9 -5.33 10.41 24.87
N THR A 10 -5.36 10.98 26.07
CA THR A 10 -5.75 12.37 26.30
C THR A 10 -4.64 13.34 25.88
N CYS A 11 -3.37 12.98 26.06
CA CYS A 11 -2.23 13.77 25.61
C CYS A 11 -2.13 13.79 24.07
N LEU A 12 -2.30 12.64 23.41
CA LEU A 12 -2.40 12.54 21.95
C LEU A 12 -3.59 13.34 21.40
N MET A 13 -4.77 13.24 22.02
CA MET A 13 -5.93 14.08 21.65
C MET A 13 -5.74 15.57 21.97
N SER A 14 -5.00 15.92 23.03
CA SER A 14 -4.74 17.34 23.37
C SER A 14 -3.77 18.00 22.40
N ALA A 15 -2.86 17.22 21.79
CA ALA A 15 -2.00 17.69 20.70
C ALA A 15 -2.79 17.97 19.41
N CYS A 16 -3.96 17.33 19.23
CA CYS A 16 -4.86 17.56 18.09
C CYS A 16 -5.52 18.95 18.10
N ASN A 17 -5.53 19.66 19.23
CA ASN A 17 -6.26 20.93 19.38
C ASN A 17 -5.61 22.14 18.70
N LYS A 18 -4.45 22.00 18.05
CA LYS A 18 -3.82 23.10 17.31
C LYS A 18 -3.32 22.66 15.93
N GLN A 19 -4.23 22.66 14.96
CA GLN A 19 -3.95 22.83 13.52
C GLN A 19 -3.18 21.72 12.77
N GLN A 20 -2.97 20.52 13.31
CA GLN A 20 -2.27 19.46 12.57
C GLN A 20 -3.23 18.47 11.89
N LYS A 21 -3.39 18.64 10.59
CA LYS A 21 -4.19 17.82 9.65
C LYS A 21 -3.63 16.39 9.41
N ASN A 22 -2.65 15.92 10.18
CA ASN A 22 -1.88 14.69 9.92
C ASN A 22 -1.93 13.67 11.08
N VAL A 23 -3.05 13.59 11.81
CA VAL A 23 -3.15 12.73 13.01
C VAL A 23 -3.18 11.24 12.67
N ILE A 24 -3.80 10.84 11.56
CA ILE A 24 -3.75 9.45 11.09
C ILE A 24 -2.28 9.08 10.83
N GLN A 25 -1.56 9.90 10.05
CA GLN A 25 -0.13 9.71 9.77
C GLN A 25 0.72 9.58 11.04
N LEU A 26 0.51 10.46 12.03
CA LEU A 26 1.24 10.42 13.30
C LEU A 26 1.01 9.10 14.06
N LEU A 27 -0.22 8.58 14.06
CA LEU A 27 -0.51 7.27 14.68
C LEU A 27 0.10 6.10 13.92
N LEU A 28 0.19 6.21 12.59
CA LEU A 28 0.93 5.24 11.79
C LEU A 28 2.44 5.32 12.08
N GLU A 29 2.99 6.51 12.28
CA GLU A 29 4.42 6.69 12.60
C GLU A 29 4.79 6.22 14.01
N THR A 30 3.91 6.42 14.98
CA THR A 30 4.11 5.92 16.37
C THR A 30 3.98 4.40 16.49
N GLY A 31 3.56 3.72 15.41
CA GLY A 31 3.74 2.31 15.16
C GLY A 31 3.28 1.39 16.29
N SER A 32 2.13 0.74 16.11
CA SER A 32 1.96 -0.47 16.91
C SER A 32 1.02 -1.58 16.42
N ALA A 33 0.56 -1.71 15.16
CA ALA A 33 -0.18 -2.92 14.69
C ALA A 33 -1.12 -3.59 15.75
N ASN A 34 -1.70 -2.77 16.62
CA ASN A 34 -2.37 -3.23 17.81
C ASN A 34 -3.85 -3.20 17.43
N PRO A 35 -4.66 -4.17 17.85
CA PRO A 35 -6.11 -4.11 17.61
C PRO A 35 -6.70 -2.78 18.10
N ASN A 36 -6.13 -2.20 19.16
CA ASN A 36 -6.48 -0.87 19.67
C ASN A 36 -6.24 0.29 18.67
N ASN A 37 -5.38 0.12 17.67
CA ASN A 37 -5.10 1.16 16.68
C ASN A 37 -6.28 1.33 15.71
N LEU A 38 -7.00 0.26 15.36
CA LEU A 38 -8.16 0.38 14.50
C LEU A 38 -9.26 1.21 15.18
N ASP A 39 -9.51 0.96 16.47
CA ASP A 39 -10.49 1.74 17.24
C ASP A 39 -10.13 3.23 17.29
N ILE A 40 -8.85 3.56 17.46
CA ILE A 40 -8.37 4.95 17.46
C ILE A 40 -8.54 5.57 16.07
N ILE A 41 -8.18 4.85 15.00
CA ILE A 41 -8.33 5.33 13.63
C ILE A 41 -9.81 5.57 13.29
N GLN A 42 -10.71 4.68 13.73
CA GLN A 42 -12.15 4.86 13.59
C GLN A 42 -12.65 6.12 14.30
N LEU A 43 -12.22 6.34 15.55
CA LEU A 43 -12.57 7.54 16.31
C LEU A 43 -12.10 8.82 15.59
N LEU A 44 -10.88 8.81 15.05
CA LEU A 44 -10.34 9.97 14.34
C LEU A 44 -11.03 10.24 13.01
N VAL A 45 -11.35 9.19 12.26
CA VAL A 45 -12.14 9.33 11.02
C VAL A 45 -13.51 9.91 11.34
N ASN A 46 -14.15 9.46 12.42
CA ASN A 46 -15.43 10.02 12.89
C ASN A 46 -15.31 11.48 13.35
N ASP A 47 -14.13 11.89 13.85
CA ASP A 47 -13.82 13.28 14.23
C ASP A 47 -13.35 14.14 13.04
N GLY A 48 -13.40 13.61 11.81
CA GLY A 48 -13.12 14.36 10.59
C GLY A 48 -11.67 14.34 10.11
N ALA A 49 -10.85 13.39 10.59
CA ALA A 49 -9.51 13.18 10.06
C ALA A 49 -9.54 12.89 8.54
N GLN A 50 -8.46 13.27 7.84
CA GLN A 50 -8.40 13.25 6.37
C GLN A 50 -7.22 12.39 5.87
N ASN A 51 -7.32 11.87 4.65
CA ASN A 51 -6.27 11.09 3.99
C ASN A 51 -5.26 11.98 3.25
N THR A 52 -4.68 12.97 3.92
CA THR A 52 -3.79 13.95 3.28
C THR A 52 -2.37 13.42 3.08
N LYS A 53 -1.77 13.69 1.93
CA LYS A 53 -0.38 13.32 1.62
C LYS A 53 0.63 14.13 2.43
N ASP A 54 1.71 13.48 2.87
CA ASP A 54 2.87 14.09 3.53
C ASP A 54 3.83 14.77 2.54
N ILE A 55 4.99 15.21 3.02
CA ILE A 55 6.03 15.87 2.20
C ILE A 55 6.64 14.96 1.13
N ASP A 56 6.57 13.63 1.33
CA ASP A 56 7.04 12.61 0.40
C ASP A 56 5.91 12.14 -0.53
N GLY A 57 4.73 12.77 -0.45
CA GLY A 57 3.56 12.44 -1.27
C GLY A 57 2.81 11.20 -0.79
N ARG A 58 3.06 10.70 0.42
CA ARG A 58 2.42 9.49 0.97
C ARG A 58 1.24 9.88 1.84
N SER A 59 0.08 9.31 1.56
CA SER A 59 -1.08 9.46 2.43
C SER A 59 -1.05 8.41 3.55
N PRO A 60 -1.80 8.62 4.65
CA PRO A 60 -1.94 7.62 5.69
C PRO A 60 -2.38 6.26 5.16
N LEU A 61 -3.30 6.23 4.19
CA LEU A 61 -3.71 4.99 3.54
C LEU A 61 -2.53 4.28 2.84
N MET A 62 -1.69 5.01 2.10
CA MET A 62 -0.49 4.43 1.47
C MET A 62 0.49 3.91 2.51
N LYS A 63 0.68 4.63 3.61
CA LYS A 63 1.58 4.20 4.70
C LYS A 63 1.08 2.91 5.37
N ALA A 64 -0.21 2.82 5.66
CA ALA A 64 -0.83 1.60 6.18
C ALA A 64 -0.66 0.40 5.22
N ALA A 65 -0.74 0.63 3.90
CA ALA A 65 -0.52 -0.41 2.89
C ALA A 65 0.94 -0.88 2.84
N ILE A 66 1.91 0.05 2.84
CA ILE A 66 3.35 -0.25 2.84
C ILE A 66 3.73 -1.08 4.08
N ASP A 67 3.19 -0.72 5.25
CA ASP A 67 3.46 -1.39 6.52
C ASP A 67 2.64 -2.68 6.71
N ASP A 68 1.80 -3.05 5.74
CA ASP A 68 0.93 -4.24 5.73
C ASP A 68 -0.12 -4.29 6.86
N TRP A 69 -0.74 -3.14 7.13
CA TRP A 69 -1.85 -3.04 8.07
C TRP A 69 -3.18 -3.23 7.36
N SER A 70 -3.38 -4.42 6.82
CA SER A 70 -4.55 -4.75 6.00
C SER A 70 -5.88 -4.39 6.65
N SER A 71 -6.06 -4.60 7.96
CA SER A 71 -7.30 -4.20 8.66
C SER A 71 -7.57 -2.70 8.63
N ILE A 72 -6.53 -1.87 8.71
CA ILE A 72 -6.65 -0.41 8.61
C ILE A 72 -6.91 0.00 7.16
N VAL A 73 -6.20 -0.63 6.20
CA VAL A 73 -6.41 -0.39 4.77
C VAL A 73 -7.85 -0.72 4.37
N GLU A 74 -8.36 -1.89 4.75
CA GLU A 74 -9.74 -2.29 4.47
C GLU A 74 -10.75 -1.33 5.10
N TYR A 75 -10.51 -0.92 6.35
CA TYR A 75 -11.37 0.07 7.00
C TYR A 75 -11.37 1.39 6.21
N LEU A 76 -10.21 1.98 5.93
CA LEU A 76 -10.11 3.27 5.24
C LEU A 76 -10.69 3.23 3.82
N ILE A 77 -10.50 2.12 3.07
CA ILE A 77 -11.09 1.92 1.74
C ILE A 77 -12.63 1.85 1.82
N SER A 78 -13.18 1.31 2.90
CA SER A 78 -14.64 1.29 3.11
C SER A 78 -15.25 2.67 3.41
N GLN A 79 -14.43 3.67 3.71
CA GLN A 79 -14.90 5.03 4.02
C GLN A 79 -14.94 5.90 2.75
N THR A 80 -16.14 6.07 2.18
CA THR A 80 -16.35 6.79 0.90
C THR A 80 -16.05 8.28 0.96
N ASN A 81 -15.97 8.86 2.15
CA ASN A 81 -15.69 10.28 2.39
C ASN A 81 -14.21 10.58 2.69
N ILE A 82 -13.36 9.56 2.82
CA ILE A 82 -11.96 9.72 3.25
C ILE A 82 -10.98 9.56 2.10
N CYS A 83 -11.23 8.59 1.21
CA CYS A 83 -10.33 8.25 0.12
C CYS A 83 -11.09 8.28 -1.22
N SER A 84 -10.46 8.82 -2.25
CA SER A 84 -10.91 8.68 -3.62
C SER A 84 -10.68 7.26 -4.14
N THR A 85 -11.42 6.84 -5.17
CA THR A 85 -11.24 5.55 -5.84
C THR A 85 -9.79 5.34 -6.29
N SER A 86 -9.13 6.38 -6.80
CA SER A 86 -7.71 6.32 -7.21
C SER A 86 -6.80 6.00 -6.02
N GLU A 87 -6.99 6.68 -4.89
CA GLU A 87 -6.18 6.43 -3.68
C GLU A 87 -6.41 5.03 -3.12
N CYS A 88 -7.64 4.52 -3.15
CA CYS A 88 -7.95 3.14 -2.78
C CYS A 88 -7.23 2.13 -3.68
N ILE A 89 -7.22 2.36 -4.99
CA ILE A 89 -6.52 1.50 -5.96
C ILE A 89 -5.02 1.50 -5.69
N GLU A 90 -4.40 2.67 -5.55
CA GLU A 90 -2.95 2.80 -5.26
C GLU A 90 -2.57 2.11 -3.95
N ALA A 91 -3.42 2.19 -2.93
CA ALA A 91 -3.20 1.53 -1.65
C ALA A 91 -3.29 0.01 -1.73
N LEU A 92 -4.27 -0.53 -2.46
CA LEU A 92 -4.38 -1.97 -2.70
C LEU A 92 -3.18 -2.49 -3.51
N GLU A 93 -2.71 -1.72 -4.49
CA GLU A 93 -1.48 -2.03 -5.23
C GLU A 93 -0.27 -2.12 -4.29
N LEU A 94 -0.08 -1.13 -3.42
CA LEU A 94 1.00 -1.14 -2.42
C LEU A 94 0.85 -2.25 -1.37
N LEU A 95 -0.38 -2.61 -0.98
CA LEU A 95 -0.62 -3.74 -0.08
C LEU A 95 -0.25 -5.06 -0.76
N GLY A 96 -0.54 -5.20 -2.06
CA GLY A 96 -0.09 -6.33 -2.88
C GLY A 96 1.43 -6.46 -2.91
N VAL A 97 2.14 -5.34 -3.11
CA VAL A 97 3.61 -5.29 -3.00
C VAL A 97 4.08 -5.74 -1.62
N ALA A 98 3.49 -5.19 -0.56
CA ALA A 98 3.87 -5.49 0.81
C ALA A 98 3.72 -6.99 1.14
N ARG A 99 2.68 -7.64 0.61
CA ARG A 99 2.46 -9.09 0.73
C ARG A 99 3.47 -9.89 -0.08
N CYS A 100 3.76 -9.50 -1.31
CA CYS A 100 4.73 -10.18 -2.17
C CYS A 100 6.13 -10.22 -1.55
N THR A 101 6.58 -9.10 -0.99
CA THR A 101 7.87 -9.00 -0.30
C THR A 101 7.96 -9.82 1.01
N ARG A 102 6.82 -10.30 1.53
CA ARG A 102 6.72 -11.20 2.69
C ARG A 102 6.46 -12.66 2.30
N ASP A 103 6.66 -13.02 1.03
CA ASP A 103 6.43 -14.37 0.51
C ASP A 103 4.96 -14.83 0.60
N LEU A 104 4.01 -13.88 0.48
CA LEU A 104 2.56 -14.12 0.49
C LEU A 104 1.95 -13.84 -0.89
N GLN A 105 2.28 -14.67 -1.90
CA GLN A 105 1.95 -14.38 -3.30
C GLN A 105 0.47 -14.49 -3.63
N THR A 106 -0.25 -15.39 -2.96
CA THR A 106 -1.71 -15.54 -3.16
C THR A 106 -2.43 -14.26 -2.76
N GLU A 107 -2.06 -13.69 -1.61
CA GLU A 107 -2.57 -12.45 -1.07
C GLU A 107 -2.11 -11.25 -1.90
N ALA A 108 -0.85 -11.25 -2.35
CA ALA A 108 -0.34 -10.22 -3.24
C ALA A 108 -1.15 -10.14 -4.54
N PHE A 109 -1.36 -11.29 -5.18
CA PHE A 109 -2.17 -11.40 -6.38
C PHE A 109 -3.63 -10.97 -6.10
N HIS A 110 -4.22 -11.40 -4.99
CA HIS A 110 -5.57 -11.01 -4.60
C HIS A 110 -5.73 -9.48 -4.57
N TYR A 111 -4.81 -8.77 -3.92
CA TYR A 111 -4.88 -7.31 -3.79
C TYR A 111 -4.62 -6.58 -5.12
N LEU A 112 -3.61 -7.01 -5.90
CA LEU A 112 -3.36 -6.46 -7.23
C LEU A 112 -4.57 -6.66 -8.16
N PHE A 113 -5.19 -7.85 -8.09
CA PHE A 113 -6.35 -8.19 -8.91
C PHE A 113 -7.58 -7.38 -8.52
N ARG A 114 -7.82 -7.18 -7.22
CA ARG A 114 -8.87 -6.28 -6.73
C ARG A 114 -8.65 -4.84 -7.18
N ALA A 115 -7.42 -4.33 -7.06
CA ALA A 115 -7.07 -3.00 -7.53
C ALA A 115 -7.32 -2.84 -9.04
N MET A 116 -6.93 -3.85 -9.82
CA MET A 116 -7.17 -3.87 -11.27
C MET A 116 -8.66 -3.86 -11.60
N LYS A 117 -9.48 -4.65 -10.90
CA LYS A 117 -10.95 -4.62 -11.09
C LYS A 117 -11.53 -3.24 -10.81
N MET A 118 -11.13 -2.60 -9.72
CA MET A 118 -11.61 -1.26 -9.35
C MET A 118 -11.29 -0.20 -10.41
N ARG A 119 -10.23 -0.36 -11.23
CA ARG A 119 -9.92 0.55 -12.35
C ARG A 119 -10.99 0.52 -13.47
N PHE A 120 -11.77 -0.55 -13.57
CA PHE A 120 -12.76 -0.79 -14.62
C PHE A 120 -14.19 -0.99 -14.09
N GLU A 121 -14.38 -0.95 -12.77
CA GLU A 121 -15.64 -1.31 -12.11
C GLU A 121 -16.75 -0.27 -12.33
N ASP A 122 -16.41 1.01 -12.28
CA ASP A 122 -17.37 2.10 -12.45
C ASP A 122 -17.72 2.31 -13.92
N GLN A 123 -18.88 1.79 -14.33
CA GLN A 123 -19.41 1.96 -15.70
C GLN A 123 -19.86 3.40 -15.99
N SER A 124 -20.03 4.23 -14.97
CA SER A 124 -20.47 5.63 -15.10
C SER A 124 -19.30 6.62 -15.26
N ALA A 125 -18.07 6.16 -15.03
CA ALA A 125 -16.84 6.93 -15.19
C ALA A 125 -15.90 6.28 -16.22
N PRO A 126 -15.00 7.05 -16.86
CA PRO A 126 -13.96 6.45 -17.68
C PRO A 126 -13.00 5.60 -16.83
N PRO A 127 -12.45 4.50 -17.37
CA PRO A 127 -11.48 3.68 -16.65
C PRO A 127 -10.24 4.46 -16.18
N ILE A 128 -9.71 4.08 -15.01
CA ILE A 128 -8.51 4.70 -14.44
C ILE A 128 -7.27 3.96 -14.96
N HIS A 129 -6.68 4.50 -16.02
CA HIS A 129 -5.49 3.94 -16.64
C HIS A 129 -4.21 4.19 -15.82
N LYS A 130 -3.30 3.22 -15.84
CA LYS A 130 -1.97 3.35 -15.25
C LYS A 130 -1.04 4.11 -16.20
N MET A 131 -0.05 4.79 -15.65
CA MET A 131 1.08 5.28 -16.43
C MET A 131 2.00 4.10 -16.77
N VAL A 132 2.33 3.93 -18.05
CA VAL A 132 3.26 2.89 -18.49
C VAL A 132 4.70 3.40 -18.33
N LEU A 133 5.47 2.74 -17.47
CA LEU A 133 6.91 3.00 -17.33
C LEU A 133 7.71 2.32 -18.43
N ALA A 134 8.88 2.87 -18.74
CA ALA A 134 9.82 2.22 -19.65
C ALA A 134 10.33 0.90 -19.03
N PRO A 135 10.48 -0.18 -19.81
CA PRO A 135 11.02 -1.43 -19.31
C PRO A 135 12.44 -1.24 -18.74
N VAL A 136 12.68 -1.85 -17.58
CA VAL A 136 14.00 -1.86 -16.93
C VAL A 136 14.58 -3.27 -17.03
N GLU A 137 15.84 -3.37 -17.46
CA GLU A 137 16.52 -4.65 -17.65
C GLU A 137 16.59 -5.47 -16.35
N ALA A 138 16.87 -4.80 -15.22
CA ALA A 138 16.87 -5.42 -13.90
C ALA A 138 15.51 -6.06 -13.53
N TYR A 139 14.41 -5.58 -14.14
CA TYR A 139 13.06 -6.12 -13.93
C TYR A 139 12.68 -7.13 -15.00
N ALA A 140 13.66 -7.79 -15.64
CA ALA A 140 13.44 -8.68 -16.78
C ALA A 140 12.76 -8.00 -17.99
N ASN A 141 12.83 -6.66 -18.09
CA ASN A 141 12.02 -5.86 -19.03
C ASN A 141 10.50 -6.08 -18.87
N HIS A 142 10.05 -6.43 -17.66
CA HIS A 142 8.63 -6.59 -17.36
C HIS A 142 7.89 -5.26 -17.55
N VAL A 143 6.73 -5.33 -18.19
CA VAL A 143 5.81 -4.19 -18.36
C VAL A 143 4.61 -4.45 -17.47
N GLU A 144 4.25 -3.46 -16.67
CA GLU A 144 3.13 -3.57 -15.74
C GLU A 144 1.83 -3.90 -16.46
N CYS A 145 1.07 -4.85 -15.91
CA CYS A 145 -0.23 -5.24 -16.45
C CYS A 145 -1.17 -4.03 -16.50
N GLN A 146 -1.84 -3.87 -17.64
CA GLN A 146 -2.82 -2.81 -17.91
C GLN A 146 -4.25 -3.34 -17.91
N THR A 147 -4.44 -4.65 -18.04
CA THR A 147 -5.76 -5.30 -18.08
C THR A 147 -5.90 -6.44 -17.08
N ILE A 148 -7.14 -6.82 -16.78
CA ILE A 148 -7.46 -7.98 -15.93
C ILE A 148 -6.84 -9.26 -16.53
N ASP A 149 -7.02 -9.49 -17.83
CA ASP A 149 -6.52 -10.67 -18.52
C ASP A 149 -4.98 -10.78 -18.48
N GLU A 150 -4.26 -9.65 -18.60
CA GLU A 150 -2.80 -9.63 -18.44
C GLU A 150 -2.39 -10.04 -17.04
N LEU A 151 -3.08 -9.50 -16.03
CA LEU A 151 -2.78 -9.79 -14.64
C LEU A 151 -3.09 -11.26 -14.29
N GLU A 152 -4.20 -11.83 -14.77
CA GLU A 152 -4.54 -13.25 -14.54
C GLU A 152 -3.47 -14.21 -15.04
N ARG A 153 -2.80 -13.89 -16.16
CA ARG A 153 -1.69 -14.69 -16.68
C ARG A 153 -0.48 -14.71 -15.75
N LEU A 154 -0.35 -13.74 -14.84
CA LEU A 154 0.71 -13.73 -13.82
C LEU A 154 0.46 -14.70 -12.66
N GLY A 155 -0.79 -15.14 -12.42
CA GLY A 155 -1.21 -15.80 -11.18
C GLY A 155 -0.44 -17.08 -10.82
N HIS A 156 0.19 -17.75 -11.80
CA HIS A 156 1.02 -18.93 -11.59
C HIS A 156 2.52 -18.69 -11.75
N ASN A 157 2.94 -17.47 -12.12
CA ASN A 157 4.33 -17.12 -12.37
C ASN A 157 4.85 -16.18 -11.27
N LEU A 158 5.49 -16.77 -10.26
CA LEU A 158 6.03 -16.05 -9.09
C LEU A 158 7.06 -14.99 -9.49
N ASP A 159 7.90 -15.27 -10.50
CA ASP A 159 8.93 -14.33 -10.96
C ASP A 159 8.29 -13.12 -11.63
N ALA A 160 7.31 -13.33 -12.51
CA ALA A 160 6.61 -12.24 -13.15
C ALA A 160 5.78 -11.41 -12.16
N LEU A 161 5.19 -12.05 -11.13
CA LEU A 161 4.51 -11.34 -10.05
C LEU A 161 5.49 -10.47 -9.24
N ARG A 162 6.70 -10.97 -8.92
CA ARG A 162 7.74 -10.18 -8.26
C ARG A 162 8.13 -8.97 -9.11
N MET A 163 8.31 -9.14 -10.42
CA MET A 163 8.63 -8.04 -11.33
C MET A 163 7.49 -7.02 -11.43
N GLU A 164 6.24 -7.48 -11.53
CA GLU A 164 5.05 -6.63 -11.47
C GLU A 164 5.07 -5.74 -10.21
N THR A 165 5.39 -6.30 -9.03
CA THR A 165 5.45 -5.50 -7.79
C THR A 165 6.56 -4.45 -7.78
N LEU A 166 7.72 -4.71 -8.39
CA LEU A 166 8.79 -3.71 -8.49
C LEU A 166 8.37 -2.53 -9.37
N VAL A 167 7.75 -2.82 -10.52
CA VAL A 167 7.25 -1.78 -11.44
C VAL A 167 6.14 -0.96 -10.79
N VAL A 168 5.22 -1.61 -10.06
CA VAL A 168 4.15 -0.95 -9.28
C VAL A 168 4.74 0.03 -8.26
N VAL A 169 5.72 -0.39 -7.47
CA VAL A 169 6.35 0.49 -6.47
C VAL A 169 7.07 1.65 -7.12
N GLU A 170 7.83 1.40 -8.18
CA GLU A 170 8.53 2.47 -8.89
C GLU A 170 7.55 3.50 -9.46
N ARG A 171 6.43 3.04 -10.04
CA ARG A 171 5.39 3.93 -10.57
C ARG A 171 4.75 4.79 -9.49
N LEU A 172 4.46 4.21 -8.33
CA LEU A 172 3.70 4.88 -7.26
C LEU A 172 4.58 5.76 -6.36
N LEU A 173 5.80 5.31 -6.04
CA LEU A 173 6.67 5.95 -5.04
C LEU A 173 7.96 6.50 -5.63
N GLY A 174 8.27 6.20 -6.90
CA GLY A 174 9.46 6.66 -7.59
C GLY A 174 10.73 5.85 -7.29
N THR A 175 11.74 6.06 -8.12
CA THR A 175 13.02 5.33 -8.12
C THR A 175 13.86 5.52 -6.87
N LYS A 176 13.62 6.59 -6.10
CA LYS A 176 14.36 6.90 -4.86
C LYS A 176 13.65 6.41 -3.60
N SER A 177 12.51 5.74 -3.73
CA SER A 177 11.74 5.26 -2.57
C SER A 177 12.50 4.16 -1.83
N ALA A 178 12.62 4.29 -0.51
CA ALA A 178 13.13 3.23 0.36
C ALA A 178 12.37 1.90 0.20
N VAL A 179 11.06 1.97 -0.12
CA VAL A 179 10.22 0.79 -0.36
C VAL A 179 10.67 0.02 -1.60
N LEU A 180 11.13 0.73 -2.64
CA LEU A 180 11.66 0.09 -3.85
C LEU A 180 12.96 -0.64 -3.55
N TYR A 181 13.88 0.01 -2.83
CA TYR A 181 15.15 -0.62 -2.44
C TYR A 181 14.96 -1.83 -1.53
N ASP A 182 14.04 -1.76 -0.56
CA ASP A 182 13.68 -2.91 0.28
C ASP A 182 13.09 -4.06 -0.55
N GLY A 183 12.20 -3.74 -1.50
CA GLY A 183 11.64 -4.71 -2.44
C GLY A 183 12.72 -5.39 -3.29
N LEU A 184 13.66 -4.63 -3.85
CA LEU A 184 14.78 -5.17 -4.62
C LEU A 184 15.65 -6.09 -3.78
N HIS A 185 16.00 -5.68 -2.55
CA HIS A 185 16.80 -6.51 -1.65
C HIS A 185 16.11 -7.82 -1.31
N LYS A 186 14.82 -7.77 -0.96
CA LYS A 186 14.04 -8.97 -0.60
C LYS A 186 13.86 -9.92 -1.78
N ILE A 187 13.57 -9.39 -2.98
CA ILE A 187 13.45 -10.21 -4.19
C ILE A 187 14.80 -10.83 -4.57
N GLY A 188 15.90 -10.07 -4.49
CA GLY A 188 17.25 -10.62 -4.68
C GLY A 188 17.55 -11.75 -3.69
N HIS A 189 17.17 -11.61 -2.42
CA HIS A 189 17.29 -12.67 -1.43
C HIS A 189 16.46 -13.92 -1.77
N PHE A 190 15.24 -13.77 -2.30
CA PHE A 190 14.48 -14.93 -2.80
C PHE A 190 15.20 -15.63 -3.96
N TYR A 191 15.79 -14.89 -4.89
CA TYR A 191 16.59 -15.48 -5.97
C TYR A 191 17.85 -16.18 -5.49
N LEU A 192 18.49 -15.67 -4.44
CA LEU A 192 19.59 -16.35 -3.79
C LEU A 192 19.16 -17.71 -3.22
N ILE A 193 18.02 -17.77 -2.52
CA ILE A 193 17.45 -19.02 -1.98
C ILE A 193 17.08 -20.00 -3.11
N GLU A 194 16.53 -19.48 -4.20
CA GLU A 194 16.13 -20.27 -5.38
C GLU A 194 17.31 -20.65 -6.29
N VAL A 195 18.56 -20.32 -5.94
CA VAL A 195 19.76 -20.66 -6.71
C VAL A 195 19.78 -19.99 -8.10
N LYS A 196 19.15 -18.80 -8.22
CA LYS A 196 19.09 -17.99 -9.45
C LYS A 196 20.08 -16.81 -9.38
N TYR A 197 21.37 -17.11 -9.32
CA TYR A 197 22.42 -16.13 -9.03
C TYR A 197 22.52 -14.98 -10.05
N ASP A 198 22.24 -15.25 -11.33
CA ASP A 198 22.27 -14.22 -12.38
C ASP A 198 21.16 -13.15 -12.21
N ARG A 199 20.20 -13.40 -11.31
CA ARG A 199 19.07 -12.51 -10.99
C ARG A 199 19.19 -11.84 -9.62
N CYS A 200 20.20 -12.19 -8.82
CA CYS A 200 20.40 -11.70 -7.46
C CYS A 200 21.01 -10.29 -7.42
#